data_AF-A0A919BRB9-F1
#
_entry.id   AF-A0A919BRB9-F1
#
_cell.length_a   1.000
_cell.length_b   1.000
_cell.length_c   1.000
_cell.angle_alpha   90.00
_cell.angle_beta   90.00
_cell.angle_gamma   90.00
#
_symmetry.space_group_name_H-M   'P 1'
#
loop_
_entity.id
_entity.type
_entity.pdbx_description
1 polymer ?
#
loop_
_entity_poly.entity_id
_entity_poly.type
_entity_poly.pdbx_seq_one_letter_code
_entity_poly.pdbx_strand_id
1 'polypeptide(L)'
;MRAALAASAALALSAAAPAAVAAPAADPHGLSCEKGKHNIDDYTGWALCTNVGSEPITFWVHLVCGWSPDVDGEHIRLAPGDSSQSTAHCSSLGSGIGEIQVRSS
;
A
#
# COMPACT_ATOMS: atom_id res chain seq x y z
N MET A 1 -71.98 5.42 -10.90
CA MET A 1 -70.74 5.89 -10.23
C MET A 1 -69.75 4.73 -10.19
N ARG A 2 -68.55 4.90 -10.77
CA ARG A 2 -67.31 4.21 -10.36
C ARG A 2 -66.15 4.82 -11.15
N ALA A 3 -65.45 5.75 -10.50
CA ALA A 3 -64.23 6.36 -11.00
C ALA A 3 -63.07 5.38 -10.80
N ALA A 4 -62.33 5.09 -11.86
CA ALA A 4 -61.11 4.29 -11.80
C ALA A 4 -59.94 5.21 -11.42
N LEU A 5 -59.34 4.98 -10.24
CA LEU A 5 -58.11 5.65 -9.85
C LEU A 5 -56.93 4.99 -10.57
N ALA A 6 -56.25 5.76 -11.41
CA ALA A 6 -54.95 5.40 -11.98
C ALA A 6 -53.88 5.62 -10.90
N ALA A 7 -53.21 4.54 -10.46
CA ALA A 7 -52.06 4.61 -9.58
C ALA A 7 -50.77 4.60 -10.42
N SER A 8 -50.11 5.75 -10.53
CA SER A 8 -48.81 5.88 -11.18
C SER A 8 -47.71 5.46 -10.21
N ALA A 9 -47.06 4.33 -10.49
CA ALA A 9 -45.89 3.87 -9.73
C ALA A 9 -44.63 4.62 -10.19
N ALA A 10 -44.10 5.50 -9.34
CA ALA A 10 -42.82 6.15 -9.56
C ALA A 10 -41.68 5.17 -9.20
N LEU A 11 -40.90 4.73 -10.19
CA LEU A 11 -39.66 4.00 -9.96
C LEU A 11 -38.58 4.97 -9.45
N ALA A 12 -38.23 4.86 -8.17
CA ALA A 12 -37.08 5.53 -7.60
C ALA A 12 -35.80 4.84 -8.10
N LEU A 13 -35.06 5.51 -8.99
CA LEU A 13 -33.77 5.04 -9.48
C LEU A 13 -32.68 5.45 -8.49
N SER A 14 -32.25 4.50 -7.65
CA SER A 14 -31.16 4.71 -6.69
C SER A 14 -29.83 4.80 -7.43
N ALA A 15 -29.34 6.00 -7.70
CA ALA A 15 -28.00 6.22 -8.22
C ALA A 15 -26.97 5.95 -7.11
N ALA A 16 -26.33 4.78 -7.15
CA ALA A 16 -25.18 4.48 -6.30
C ALA A 16 -23.99 5.32 -6.77
N ALA A 17 -23.53 6.26 -5.95
CA ALA A 17 -22.32 7.01 -6.23
C ALA A 17 -21.09 6.09 -6.13
N PRO A 18 -20.09 6.21 -7.03
CA PRO A 18 -18.86 5.43 -6.93
C PRO A 18 -18.09 5.86 -5.68
N ALA A 19 -17.73 4.89 -4.84
CA ALA A 19 -16.81 5.13 -3.72
C ALA A 19 -15.43 5.45 -4.28
N ALA A 20 -14.94 6.67 -4.05
CA ALA A 20 -13.58 7.06 -4.39
C ALA A 20 -12.61 6.32 -3.45
N VAL A 21 -11.78 5.45 -4.02
CA VAL A 21 -10.67 4.82 -3.30
C VAL A 21 -9.57 5.86 -3.14
N ALA A 22 -9.27 6.26 -1.91
CA ALA A 22 -8.18 7.21 -1.65
C ALA A 22 -6.84 6.57 -2.01
N ALA A 23 -6.06 7.24 -2.87
CA ALA A 23 -4.69 6.85 -3.16
C ALA A 23 -3.83 6.97 -1.89
N PRO A 24 -2.84 6.09 -1.67
CA PRO A 24 -1.94 6.20 -0.53
C PRO A 24 -1.26 7.56 -0.55
N ALA A 25 -1.29 8.26 0.59
CA ALA A 25 -0.61 9.54 0.73
C ALA A 25 0.89 9.32 0.49
N ALA A 26 1.49 10.18 -0.34
CA ALA A 26 2.94 10.21 -0.50
C ALA A 26 3.57 10.43 0.88
N ASP A 27 4.61 9.65 1.17
CA ASP A 27 5.46 9.89 2.33
C ASP A 27 6.01 11.33 2.25
N PRO A 28 6.19 12.07 3.37
CA PRO A 28 6.78 13.41 3.39
C PRO A 28 8.08 13.54 2.58
N HIS A 29 8.76 12.43 2.30
CA HIS A 29 9.95 12.35 1.46
C HIS A 29 9.70 12.26 -0.05
N GLY A 30 8.45 12.36 -0.51
CA GLY A 30 8.12 12.31 -1.95
C GLY A 30 8.13 10.89 -2.53
N LEU A 31 7.92 9.87 -1.69
CA LEU A 31 7.76 8.49 -2.13
C LEU A 31 6.29 8.08 -2.12
N SER A 32 5.84 7.43 -3.19
CA SER A 32 4.59 6.69 -3.21
C SER A 32 4.92 5.20 -3.14
N CYS A 33 4.54 4.53 -2.06
CA CYS A 33 4.95 3.15 -1.82
C CYS A 33 3.77 2.20 -1.59
N GLU A 34 3.90 1.01 -2.15
CA GLU A 34 3.16 -0.17 -1.77
C GLU A 34 4.07 -1.09 -0.97
N LYS A 35 3.50 -1.83 -0.02
CA LYS A 35 4.24 -2.78 0.81
C LYS A 35 3.43 -4.02 1.06
N GLY A 36 4.11 -5.13 1.23
CA GLY A 36 3.45 -6.40 1.42
C GLY A 36 4.39 -7.48 1.92
N LYS A 37 3.78 -8.57 2.37
CA LYS A 37 4.48 -9.83 2.60
C LYS A 37 4.51 -10.63 1.31
N HIS A 38 5.48 -11.51 1.20
CA HIS A 38 5.45 -12.54 0.18
C HIS A 38 4.25 -13.47 0.44
N ASN A 39 3.63 -14.01 -0.60
CA ASN A 39 2.33 -14.67 -0.51
C ASN A 39 2.38 -16.11 0.02
N ILE A 40 3.57 -16.72 0.09
CA ILE A 40 3.76 -18.11 0.53
C ILE A 40 4.49 -18.21 1.88
N ASP A 41 4.97 -17.09 2.44
CA ASP A 41 5.69 -17.09 3.70
C ASP A 41 5.52 -15.77 4.47
N ASP A 42 5.57 -15.86 5.81
CA ASP A 42 5.40 -14.72 6.70
C ASP A 42 6.73 -14.01 7.05
N TYR A 43 7.85 -14.40 6.43
CA TYR A 43 9.19 -13.93 6.79
C TYR A 43 9.80 -12.97 5.77
N THR A 44 9.32 -13.01 4.52
CA THR A 44 9.76 -12.15 3.43
C THR A 44 8.80 -10.99 3.25
N GLY A 45 9.34 -9.78 3.25
CA GLY A 45 8.58 -8.55 3.05
C GLY A 45 9.23 -7.67 2.00
N TRP A 46 8.42 -6.83 1.37
CA TRP A 46 8.86 -5.95 0.29
C TRP A 46 8.21 -4.57 0.40
N ALA A 47 8.89 -3.57 -0.16
CA ALA A 47 8.36 -2.25 -0.44
C ALA A 47 8.66 -1.89 -1.91
N LEU A 48 7.62 -1.62 -2.69
CA LEU A 48 7.71 -1.10 -4.05
C LEU A 48 7.43 0.39 -3.99
N CYS A 49 8.43 1.20 -4.29
CA CYS A 49 8.31 2.65 -4.17
C CYS A 49 8.59 3.33 -5.50
N THR A 50 7.83 4.40 -5.76
CA THR A 50 8.04 5.35 -6.85
C THR A 50 8.47 6.69 -6.26
N ASN A 51 9.53 7.28 -6.80
CA ASN A 51 9.91 8.65 -6.45
C ASN A 51 9.03 9.65 -7.20
N VAL A 52 8.05 10.22 -6.51
CA VAL A 52 7.15 11.28 -7.02
C VAL A 52 7.65 12.69 -6.67
N GLY A 53 8.81 12.79 -6.03
CA GLY A 53 9.50 14.05 -5.72
C GLY A 53 10.31 14.59 -6.89
N SER A 54 11.05 15.66 -6.64
CA SER A 54 11.88 16.36 -7.64
C SER A 54 13.38 16.07 -7.54
N GLU A 55 13.82 15.35 -6.51
CA GLU A 55 15.23 15.03 -6.27
C GLU A 55 15.44 13.52 -6.13
N PRO A 56 16.63 12.98 -6.43
CA PRO A 56 16.91 11.57 -6.22
C PRO A 56 16.93 11.22 -4.72
N ILE A 57 16.28 10.11 -4.37
CA ILE A 57 16.13 9.63 -2.98
C ILE A 57 16.58 8.19 -2.85
N THR A 58 17.16 7.83 -1.70
CA THR A 58 17.43 6.43 -1.38
C THR A 58 16.36 5.91 -0.43
N PHE A 59 15.80 4.74 -0.70
CA PHE A 59 14.81 4.09 0.17
C PHE A 59 15.16 2.63 0.41
N TRP A 60 14.61 2.06 1.48
CA TRP A 60 14.67 0.63 1.77
C TRP A 60 13.46 0.18 2.59
N VAL A 61 13.15 -1.11 2.51
CA VAL A 61 12.18 -1.74 3.42
C VAL A 61 12.86 -2.02 4.76
N HIS A 62 12.18 -1.74 5.86
CA HIS A 62 12.56 -2.17 7.20
C HIS A 62 11.50 -3.13 7.74
N LEU A 63 11.92 -4.33 8.10
CA LEU A 63 11.04 -5.36 8.64
C LEU A 63 11.23 -5.49 10.14
N VAL A 64 10.13 -5.36 10.88
CA VAL A 64 10.10 -5.69 12.31
C VAL A 64 9.85 -7.19 12.45
N CYS A 65 10.82 -7.94 12.99
CA CYS A 65 10.87 -9.41 12.92
C CYS A 65 10.36 -10.12 14.20
N GLY A 66 9.38 -9.52 14.88
CA GLY A 66 8.80 -10.06 16.10
C GLY A 66 9.83 -10.12 17.23
N TRP A 67 10.20 -11.33 17.67
CA TRP A 67 11.25 -11.52 18.67
C TRP A 67 12.66 -11.64 18.08
N SER A 68 12.78 -11.87 16.77
CA SER A 68 14.06 -11.86 16.09
C SER A 68 14.52 -10.42 15.80
N PRO A 69 15.82 -10.20 15.60
CA PRO A 69 16.32 -8.89 15.19
C PRO A 69 15.67 -8.40 13.90
N ASP A 70 15.30 -7.13 13.89
CA ASP A 70 14.77 -6.43 12.72
C ASP A 70 15.82 -6.36 11.61
N VAL A 71 15.35 -6.29 10.36
CA VAL A 71 16.23 -6.28 9.19
C VAL A 71 15.87 -5.17 8.23
N ASP A 72 16.90 -4.54 7.66
CA ASP A 72 16.78 -3.64 6.54
C ASP A 72 17.01 -4.40 5.22
N GLY A 73 16.27 -4.01 4.18
CA GLY A 73 16.45 -4.52 2.83
C GLY A 73 17.54 -3.79 2.05
N GLU A 74 17.56 -4.01 0.75
CA GLU A 74 18.47 -3.29 -0.14
C GLU A 74 18.15 -1.79 -0.13
N HIS A 75 19.19 -0.96 -0.01
CA HIS A 75 19.09 0.50 -0.13
C HIS A 75 19.15 0.89 -1.60
N ILE A 76 18.01 1.32 -2.13
CA ILE A 76 17.85 1.60 -3.55
C ILE A 76 17.74 3.09 -3.78
N ARG A 77 18.58 3.62 -4.66
CA ARG A 77 18.51 5.02 -5.09
C ARG A 77 17.63 5.16 -6.32
N LEU A 78 16.61 6.02 -6.25
CA LEU A 78 15.67 6.32 -7.31
C LEU A 78 15.83 7.75 -7.80
N ALA A 79 15.95 7.96 -9.12
CA ALA A 79 15.75 9.29 -9.69
C ALA A 79 14.26 9.67 -9.68
N PRO A 80 13.91 10.96 -9.84
CA PRO A 80 12.51 11.38 -10.01
C PRO A 80 11.79 10.61 -11.12
N GLY A 81 10.64 10.04 -10.80
CA GLY A 81 9.83 9.22 -11.71
C GLY A 81 10.19 7.73 -11.72
N ASP A 82 11.37 7.34 -11.21
CA ASP A 82 11.77 5.94 -11.18
C ASP A 82 11.01 5.15 -10.11
N SER A 83 10.87 3.85 -10.35
CA SER A 83 10.26 2.90 -9.42
C SER A 83 11.14 1.67 -9.26
N SER A 84 11.25 1.17 -8.03
CA SER A 84 11.96 -0.08 -7.74
C SER A 84 11.45 -0.71 -6.44
N GLN A 85 11.86 -1.96 -6.20
CA GLN A 85 11.44 -2.75 -5.04
C GLN A 85 12.62 -3.08 -4.14
N SER A 86 12.49 -2.76 -2.85
CA SER A 86 13.40 -3.22 -1.80
C SER A 86 12.76 -4.41 -1.07
N THR A 87 13.54 -5.46 -0.84
CA THR A 87 13.09 -6.72 -0.22
C THR A 87 14.02 -7.10 0.92
N ALA A 88 13.46 -7.67 1.99
CA ALA A 88 14.20 -8.23 3.10
C ALA A 88 13.54 -9.52 3.62
N HIS A 89 14.29 -10.28 4.42
CA HIS A 89 13.83 -11.54 5.00
C HIS A 89 14.21 -11.62 6.47
N CYS A 90 13.19 -11.75 7.33
CA CYS A 90 13.37 -12.03 8.74
C CYS A 90 13.94 -13.44 8.94
N SER A 91 14.68 -13.66 10.04
CA SER A 91 15.11 -15.02 10.41
C SER A 91 13.91 -15.95 10.61
N SER A 92 14.00 -17.18 10.10
CA SER A 92 13.00 -18.24 10.31
C SER A 92 12.91 -18.72 11.77
N LEU A 93 13.82 -18.28 12.64
CA LEU A 93 13.72 -18.52 14.07
C LEU A 93 12.61 -17.67 14.70
N GLY A 94 12.27 -16.51 14.12
CA GLY A 94 11.28 -15.57 14.65
C GLY A 94 9.83 -16.01 14.55
N SER A 95 8.91 -15.09 14.83
CA SER A 95 7.45 -15.28 14.62
C SER A 95 6.97 -14.79 13.25
N GLY A 96 7.90 -14.51 12.33
CA GLY A 96 7.64 -13.79 11.09
C GLY A 96 7.60 -12.27 11.26
N ILE A 97 7.16 -11.58 10.21
CA ILE A 97 7.08 -10.13 10.12
C ILE A 97 5.89 -9.62 10.97
N GLY A 98 6.20 -8.77 11.96
CA GLY A 98 5.20 -8.02 12.71
C GLY A 98 4.77 -6.73 12.01
N GLU A 99 5.72 -6.02 11.40
CA GLU A 99 5.45 -4.75 10.71
C GLU A 99 6.38 -4.57 9.49
N ILE A 100 5.88 -3.88 8.46
CA ILE A 100 6.66 -3.46 7.30
C ILE A 100 6.67 -1.94 7.24
N GLN A 101 7.86 -1.36 7.31
CA GLN A 101 8.10 0.06 7.25
C GLN A 101 8.92 0.40 6.00
N VAL A 102 8.74 1.61 5.49
CA VAL A 102 9.64 2.19 4.48
C VAL A 102 10.48 3.24 5.19
N ARG A 103 11.77 3.24 4.90
CA ARG A 103 12.71 4.27 5.35
C ARG A 103 13.41 4.88 4.16
N SER A 104 13.87 6.11 4.32
CA SER A 104 14.55 6.83 3.26
C SER A 104 15.58 7.83 3.78
N SER A 105 16.53 8.19 2.91
CA SER A 105 17.61 9.16 3.15
C SER A 105 17.99 9.91 1.89
#